data_AF-A0A3C0Z7F4-F1
#
_entry.id   AF-A0A3C0Z7F4-F1
#
_cell.length_a   1.000
_cell.length_b   1.000
_cell.length_c   1.000
_cell.angle_alpha   90.00
_cell.angle_beta   90.00
_cell.angle_gamma   90.00
#
_symmetry.space_group_name_H-M   'P 1'
#
loop_
_entity.id
_entity.type
_entity.pdbx_description
1 polymer ?
#
loop_
_entity_poly.entity_id
_entity_poly.type
_entity_poly.pdbx_seq_one_letter_code
_entity_poly.pdbx_strand_id
1 'polypeptide(L)'
;MSDKASINLDGTSYDLPVIVGTENEKAVDISKLRDLSGFITLDPGYKNTGATKSAITFLDGEKGILRYRGYPIEQLAEKSTFLEVAYLLIYGELPKKEVLEKFRADIKKQMMIHEDMKNFFAGFPSKSHPMGQLSCLVGALSAFYPESLNPNLTDEEEDQTIINLLAKMPTIVSWIQKKSLGHPVVYPKNNLGYIDNFLNMLFGEVNDEKTFDPVVIDAMHKLLILHADHEQNCSTSTVRIVGSSNANLYASVASGINALWGPLHGGANQAVIEMLEAIKNDGGDAEKYLAKAKDKNDPFRLMGFGHRVYK
;
A
#
# COMPACT_ATOMS: atom_id res chain seq x y z
N MET A 1 32.89 0.25 22.08
CA MET A 1 32.43 1.66 22.16
C MET A 1 31.36 1.82 21.10
N SER A 2 30.27 2.54 21.36
CA SER A 2 29.30 2.86 20.32
C SER A 2 29.95 3.77 19.28
N ASP A 3 29.77 3.49 18.00
CA ASP A 3 30.21 4.37 16.92
C ASP A 3 29.56 5.76 17.08
N LYS A 4 30.31 6.80 16.74
CA LYS A 4 29.88 8.20 16.83
C LYS A 4 30.24 8.95 15.56
N ALA A 5 29.41 9.91 15.19
CA ALA A 5 29.70 10.92 14.17
C ALA A 5 29.78 12.29 14.86
N SER A 6 30.77 13.10 14.50
CA SER A 6 30.91 14.45 15.06
C SER A 6 30.47 15.49 14.03
N ILE A 7 29.67 16.46 14.46
CA ILE A 7 29.30 17.64 13.66
C ILE A 7 29.86 18.90 14.32
N ASN A 8 30.53 19.75 13.55
CA ASN A 8 31.05 21.04 14.03
C ASN A 8 30.08 22.15 13.62
N LEU A 9 29.53 22.87 14.60
CA LEU A 9 28.62 23.99 14.42
C LEU A 9 29.16 25.17 15.23
N ASP A 10 29.41 26.30 14.58
CA ASP A 10 29.98 27.51 15.18
C ASP A 10 31.24 27.27 16.04
N GLY A 11 32.12 26.37 15.58
CA GLY A 11 33.36 26.03 16.25
C GLY A 11 33.20 25.05 17.42
N THR A 12 31.98 24.65 17.76
CA THR A 12 31.70 23.63 18.78
C THR A 12 31.44 22.27 18.13
N SER A 13 32.12 21.23 18.59
CA SER A 13 31.93 19.87 18.10
C SER A 13 30.91 19.12 18.95
N TYR A 14 29.90 18.54 18.31
CA TYR A 14 28.88 17.71 18.93
C TYR A 14 29.02 16.27 18.46
N ASP A 15 29.15 15.35 19.41
CA ASP A 15 29.15 13.92 19.15
C ASP A 15 27.72 13.38 19.11
N LEU A 16 27.35 12.79 17.98
CA LEU A 16 26.06 12.17 17.74
C LEU A 16 26.21 10.64 17.64
N PRO A 17 25.33 9.84 18.27
CA PRO A 17 25.37 8.39 18.17
C PRO A 17 25.18 7.92 16.72
N VAL A 18 25.89 6.87 16.33
CA VAL A 18 25.61 6.13 15.10
C VAL A 18 24.81 4.87 15.44
N ILE A 19 23.67 4.71 14.79
CA ILE A 19 22.82 3.53 14.87
C ILE A 19 23.12 2.67 13.64
N VAL A 20 23.30 1.36 13.85
CA VAL A 20 23.53 0.38 12.78
C VAL A 20 22.34 -0.57 12.73
N GLY A 21 21.73 -0.69 11.54
CA GLY A 21 20.64 -1.62 11.25
C GLY A 21 21.12 -3.05 11.05
N THR A 22 20.17 -3.99 10.93
CA THR A 22 20.46 -5.42 10.75
C THR A 22 21.10 -5.73 9.39
N GLU A 23 20.94 -4.85 8.39
CA GLU A 23 21.55 -4.99 7.06
C GLU A 23 22.74 -4.02 6.89
N ASN A 24 23.34 -3.59 8.02
CA ASN A 24 24.48 -2.66 8.11
C ASN A 24 24.21 -1.23 7.61
N GLU A 25 22.95 -0.81 7.57
CA GLU A 25 22.58 0.58 7.29
C GLU A 25 23.00 1.46 8.46
N LYS A 26 23.60 2.61 8.18
CA LYS A 26 24.07 3.54 9.22
C LYS A 26 23.18 4.78 9.24
N ALA A 27 22.72 5.15 10.43
CA ALA A 27 22.00 6.40 10.68
C ALA A 27 22.69 7.19 11.79
N VAL A 28 22.72 8.51 11.65
CA VAL A 28 23.18 9.42 12.72
C VAL A 28 21.96 9.86 13.52
N ASP A 29 21.96 9.58 14.83
CA ASP A 29 20.88 9.98 15.71
C ASP A 29 20.97 11.48 16.05
N ILE A 30 20.10 12.26 15.41
CA ILE A 30 20.00 13.71 15.58
C ILE A 30 18.90 14.12 16.59
N SER A 31 18.31 13.19 17.35
CA SER A 31 17.18 13.47 18.25
C SER A 31 17.47 14.56 19.29
N LYS A 32 18.73 14.68 19.72
CA LYS A 32 19.18 15.71 20.68
C LYS A 32 19.85 16.92 20.04
N LEU A 33 19.98 16.96 18.70
CA LEU A 33 20.76 18.00 18.02
C LEU A 33 20.27 19.41 18.35
N ARG A 34 18.96 19.63 18.32
CA ARG A 34 18.36 20.94 18.63
C ARG A 34 18.58 21.34 20.08
N ASP A 35 18.40 20.42 21.02
CA ASP A 35 18.59 20.71 22.45
C ASP A 35 20.06 21.03 22.78
N LEU A 36 21.01 20.42 22.06
CA LEU A 36 22.44 20.62 22.28
C LEU A 36 23.02 21.87 21.59
N SER A 37 22.51 22.21 20.41
CA SER A 37 23.12 23.22 19.53
C SER A 37 22.21 24.38 19.14
N GLY A 38 20.89 24.23 19.29
CA GLY A 38 19.90 25.15 18.73
C GLY A 38 19.64 24.96 17.23
N PHE A 39 20.44 24.17 16.52
CA PHE A 39 20.29 23.92 15.08
C PHE A 39 19.21 22.86 14.81
N ILE A 40 18.62 22.94 13.61
CA ILE A 40 17.81 21.89 13.00
C ILE A 40 18.45 21.46 11.69
N THR A 41 18.13 20.25 11.23
CA THR A 41 18.44 19.84 9.85
C THR A 41 17.38 20.36 8.88
N LEU A 42 17.79 20.59 7.64
CA LEU A 42 16.88 20.93 6.54
C LEU A 42 17.07 19.91 5.42
N ASP A 43 16.10 19.02 5.24
CA ASP A 43 16.14 17.93 4.24
C ASP A 43 14.82 17.84 3.47
N PRO A 44 14.57 18.75 2.50
CA PRO A 44 13.34 18.75 1.72
C PRO A 44 13.13 17.40 0.99
N GLY A 45 12.01 16.75 1.29
CA GLY A 45 11.68 15.44 0.74
C GLY A 45 12.32 14.24 1.45
N TYR A 46 12.91 14.45 2.63
CA TYR A 46 13.36 13.41 3.57
C TYR A 46 14.35 12.39 2.97
N LYS A 47 15.16 12.80 2.00
CA LYS A 47 16.09 11.90 1.29
C LYS A 47 17.20 11.36 2.19
N ASN A 48 17.58 12.13 3.20
CA ASN A 48 18.69 11.82 4.10
C ASN A 48 18.18 11.52 5.53
N THR A 49 16.87 11.38 5.71
CA THR A 49 16.22 11.29 7.03
C THR A 49 15.56 9.93 7.22
N GLY A 50 16.17 9.08 8.05
CA GLY A 50 15.52 7.85 8.54
C GLY A 50 14.47 8.18 9.60
N ALA A 51 13.19 8.25 9.22
CA ALA A 51 12.12 8.72 10.11
C ALA A 51 11.75 7.71 11.22
N THR A 52 12.06 6.43 11.07
CA THR A 52 11.67 5.39 12.03
C THR A 52 12.57 4.16 11.96
N LYS A 53 12.58 3.36 13.02
CA LYS A 53 13.11 2.00 12.99
C LYS A 53 12.01 1.06 12.53
N SER A 54 12.31 0.15 11.61
CA SER A 54 11.36 -0.82 11.07
C SER A 54 12.00 -2.20 10.98
N ALA A 55 11.17 -3.22 11.16
CA ALA A 55 11.53 -4.62 10.94
C ALA A 55 10.56 -5.30 9.93
N ILE A 56 9.83 -4.50 9.14
CA ILE A 56 8.79 -4.99 8.22
C ILE A 56 9.39 -5.35 6.87
N THR A 57 10.01 -4.37 6.21
CA THR A 57 10.53 -4.51 4.85
C THR A 57 11.91 -3.91 4.78
N PHE A 58 12.80 -4.59 4.06
CA PHE A 58 14.12 -4.08 3.70
C PHE A 58 14.22 -3.96 2.18
N LEU A 59 14.90 -2.89 1.74
CA LEU A 59 15.08 -2.60 0.33
C LEU A 59 16.51 -2.08 0.09
N ASP A 60 17.25 -2.73 -0.81
CA ASP A 60 18.50 -2.22 -1.38
C ASP A 60 18.30 -1.95 -2.86
N GLY A 61 18.16 -0.67 -3.19
CA GLY A 61 17.86 -0.20 -4.53
C GLY A 61 18.97 -0.43 -5.55
N GLU A 62 20.23 -0.35 -5.11
CA GLU A 62 21.41 -0.55 -5.96
C GLU A 62 21.60 -2.02 -6.32
N LYS A 63 21.16 -2.92 -5.43
CA LYS A 63 21.26 -4.37 -5.63
C LYS A 63 19.96 -5.02 -6.11
N GLY A 64 18.87 -4.27 -6.25
CA GLY A 64 17.58 -4.82 -6.62
C GLY A 64 16.98 -5.75 -5.57
N ILE A 65 17.28 -5.55 -4.28
CA ILE A 65 16.81 -6.42 -3.20
C ILE A 65 15.51 -5.85 -2.61
N LEU A 66 14.50 -6.72 -2.47
CA LEU A 66 13.30 -6.47 -1.67
C LEU A 66 13.05 -7.68 -0.77
N ARG A 67 12.89 -7.44 0.53
CA ARG A 67 12.58 -8.49 1.50
C ARG A 67 11.44 -8.06 2.41
N TYR A 68 10.45 -8.93 2.58
CA TYR A 68 9.44 -8.80 3.63
C TYR A 68 9.83 -9.71 4.79
N ARG A 69 10.02 -9.14 5.98
CA ARG A 69 10.43 -9.87 7.20
C ARG A 69 11.65 -10.78 6.97
N GLY A 70 12.58 -10.35 6.11
CA GLY A 70 13.79 -11.09 5.73
C GLY A 70 13.63 -12.08 4.57
N TYR A 71 12.40 -12.41 4.14
CA TYR A 71 12.16 -13.29 2.99
C TYR A 71 12.30 -12.52 1.67
N PRO A 72 13.08 -13.02 0.70
CA PRO A 72 13.14 -12.42 -0.65
C PRO A 72 11.76 -12.41 -1.31
N ILE A 73 11.42 -11.30 -1.97
CA ILE A 73 10.09 -11.11 -2.56
C ILE A 73 9.75 -12.19 -3.60
N GLU A 74 10.74 -12.69 -4.33
CA GLU A 74 10.59 -13.72 -5.37
C GLU A 74 10.10 -15.03 -4.75
N GLN A 75 10.59 -15.37 -3.57
CA GLN A 75 10.16 -16.59 -2.87
C GLN A 75 8.71 -16.47 -2.39
N LEU A 76 8.32 -15.31 -1.86
CA LEU A 76 6.95 -15.07 -1.41
C LEU A 76 5.98 -15.06 -2.59
N ALA A 77 6.34 -14.41 -3.70
CA ALA A 77 5.51 -14.35 -4.89
C ALA A 77 5.35 -15.73 -5.58
N GLU A 78 6.35 -16.61 -5.48
CA GLU A 78 6.28 -17.95 -6.06
C GLU A 78 5.54 -18.96 -5.16
N LYS A 79 5.70 -18.85 -3.83
CA LYS A 79 5.36 -19.94 -2.90
C LYS A 79 4.28 -19.62 -1.87
N SER A 80 3.79 -18.38 -1.84
CA SER A 80 2.81 -17.95 -0.83
C SER A 80 1.55 -17.41 -1.47
N THR A 81 0.46 -17.46 -0.71
CA THR A 81 -0.78 -16.76 -1.01
C THR A 81 -0.76 -15.35 -0.40
N PHE A 82 -1.53 -14.44 -0.97
CA PHE A 82 -1.62 -13.06 -0.50
C PHE A 82 -1.93 -12.96 1.00
N LEU A 83 -2.86 -13.76 1.53
CA LEU A 83 -3.20 -13.72 2.96
C LEU A 83 -2.09 -14.27 3.87
N GLU A 84 -1.22 -15.17 3.40
CA GLU A 84 -0.03 -15.58 4.15
C GLU A 84 0.98 -14.43 4.24
N VAL A 85 1.19 -13.71 3.14
CA VAL A 85 2.08 -12.55 3.11
C VAL A 85 1.51 -11.38 3.92
N ALA A 86 0.20 -11.13 3.85
CA ALA A 86 -0.45 -10.12 4.69
C ALA A 86 -0.28 -10.44 6.18
N TYR A 87 -0.49 -11.72 6.57
CA TYR A 87 -0.25 -12.17 7.94
C TYR A 87 1.22 -11.96 8.35
N LEU A 88 2.18 -12.37 7.51
CA LEU A 88 3.61 -12.16 7.74
C LEU A 88 3.95 -10.68 7.99
N LEU A 89 3.41 -9.79 7.17
CA LEU A 89 3.68 -8.35 7.28
C LEU A 89 3.11 -7.77 8.57
N ILE A 90 1.90 -8.17 8.97
CA ILE A 90 1.23 -7.68 10.18
C ILE A 90 1.88 -8.26 11.44
N TYR A 91 2.03 -9.58 11.51
CA TYR A 91 2.38 -10.31 12.74
C TYR A 91 3.86 -10.68 12.84
N GLY A 92 4.65 -10.51 11.78
CA GLY A 92 6.10 -10.69 11.79
C GLY A 92 6.60 -12.09 11.43
N GLU A 93 5.73 -13.12 11.46
CA GLU A 93 6.09 -14.50 11.14
C GLU A 93 5.07 -15.13 10.17
N LEU A 94 5.51 -16.14 9.41
CA LEU A 94 4.59 -16.91 8.55
C LEU A 94 3.66 -17.76 9.43
N PRO A 95 2.36 -17.78 9.16
CA PRO A 95 1.41 -18.50 9.99
C PRO A 95 1.55 -20.02 9.82
N LYS A 96 1.35 -20.77 10.91
CA LYS A 96 1.06 -22.20 10.83
C LYS A 96 -0.30 -22.43 10.16
N LYS A 97 -0.52 -23.63 9.61
CA LYS A 97 -1.73 -23.98 8.87
C LYS A 97 -3.01 -23.65 9.63
N GLU A 98 -3.11 -24.01 10.90
CA GLU A 98 -4.31 -23.80 11.71
C GLU A 98 -4.60 -22.31 11.93
N VAL A 99 -3.55 -21.52 12.15
CA VAL A 99 -3.63 -20.07 12.32
C VAL A 99 -4.06 -19.40 11.02
N LEU A 100 -3.50 -19.83 9.90
CA LEU A 100 -3.86 -19.32 8.58
C LEU A 100 -5.32 -19.63 8.23
N GLU A 101 -5.80 -20.85 8.49
CA GLU A 101 -7.19 -21.21 8.22
C GLU A 101 -8.17 -20.42 9.10
N LYS A 102 -7.82 -20.17 10.37
CA LYS A 102 -8.59 -19.27 11.23
C LYS A 102 -8.61 -17.84 10.66
N PHE A 103 -7.46 -17.31 10.28
CA PHE A 103 -7.34 -15.96 9.71
C PHE A 103 -8.16 -15.80 8.43
N ARG A 104 -8.10 -16.79 7.53
CA ARG A 104 -8.93 -16.86 6.31
C ARG A 104 -10.42 -16.89 6.64
N ALA A 105 -10.83 -17.70 7.62
CA ALA A 105 -12.23 -17.81 8.03
C ALA A 105 -12.75 -16.50 8.63
N ASP A 106 -11.95 -15.82 9.46
CA ASP A 106 -12.35 -14.57 10.11
C ASP A 106 -12.44 -13.42 9.11
N ILE A 107 -11.49 -13.30 8.18
CA ILE A 107 -11.58 -12.35 7.05
C ILE A 107 -12.85 -12.63 6.24
N LYS A 108 -13.11 -13.90 5.89
CA LYS A 108 -14.27 -14.26 5.06
C LYS A 108 -15.59 -13.83 5.69
N LYS A 109 -15.76 -14.06 7.00
CA LYS A 109 -16.97 -13.65 7.75
C LYS A 109 -17.20 -12.14 7.71
N GLN A 110 -16.14 -11.35 7.57
CA GLN A 110 -16.18 -9.90 7.62
C GLN A 110 -16.23 -9.22 6.25
N MET A 111 -16.31 -9.97 5.13
CA MET A 111 -16.27 -9.37 3.79
C MET A 111 -17.53 -8.57 3.44
N MET A 112 -18.66 -8.85 4.08
CA MET A 112 -19.86 -8.03 3.92
C MET A 112 -19.66 -6.65 4.56
N ILE A 113 -20.25 -5.65 3.91
CA ILE A 113 -20.25 -4.27 4.36
C ILE A 113 -21.65 -3.94 4.86
N HIS A 114 -21.75 -3.08 5.89
CA HIS A 114 -23.03 -2.58 6.39
C HIS A 114 -23.86 -1.94 5.26
N GLU A 115 -25.12 -2.31 5.11
CA GLU A 115 -25.96 -1.89 3.98
C GLU A 115 -26.13 -0.37 3.88
N ASP A 116 -26.16 0.35 5.01
CA ASP A 116 -26.21 1.81 5.03
C ASP A 116 -25.03 2.48 4.31
N MET A 117 -23.88 1.81 4.16
CA MET A 117 -22.77 2.32 3.34
C MET A 117 -23.16 2.48 1.86
N LYS A 118 -24.19 1.77 1.37
CA LYS A 118 -24.71 1.98 0.02
C LYS A 118 -25.33 3.35 -0.16
N ASN A 119 -25.93 3.92 0.88
CA ASN A 119 -26.50 5.27 0.82
C ASN A 119 -25.39 6.30 0.62
N PHE A 120 -24.28 6.14 1.35
CA PHE A 120 -23.08 6.97 1.16
C PHE A 120 -22.47 6.76 -0.23
N PHE A 121 -22.36 5.50 -0.65
CA PHE A 121 -21.84 5.14 -1.97
C PHE A 121 -22.69 5.67 -3.14
N ALA A 122 -24.02 5.69 -2.99
CA ALA A 122 -24.93 6.23 -3.99
C ALA A 122 -24.69 7.72 -4.25
N GLY A 123 -24.24 8.47 -3.23
CA GLY A 123 -23.95 9.90 -3.32
C GLY A 123 -22.81 10.28 -4.27
N PHE A 124 -21.92 9.35 -4.65
CA PHE A 124 -20.85 9.66 -5.60
C PHE A 124 -21.38 9.91 -7.02
N PRO A 125 -20.91 10.95 -7.73
CA PRO A 125 -21.19 11.12 -9.15
C PRO A 125 -20.69 9.92 -9.97
N SER A 126 -21.42 9.53 -11.02
CA SER A 126 -21.11 8.32 -11.81
C SER A 126 -19.73 8.34 -12.49
N LYS A 127 -19.16 9.52 -12.73
CA LYS A 127 -17.82 9.70 -13.34
C LYS A 127 -16.74 10.08 -12.34
N SER A 128 -17.01 9.99 -11.04
CA SER A 128 -16.01 10.32 -10.02
C SER A 128 -14.86 9.30 -10.04
N HIS A 129 -13.64 9.79 -9.84
CA HIS A 129 -12.44 8.96 -9.92
C HIS A 129 -12.46 7.86 -8.83
N PRO A 130 -12.17 6.58 -9.16
CA PRO A 130 -12.23 5.46 -8.22
C PRO A 130 -11.49 5.69 -6.90
N MET A 131 -10.27 6.23 -6.96
CA MET A 131 -9.44 6.48 -5.78
C MET A 131 -10.04 7.48 -4.78
N GLY A 132 -10.73 8.52 -5.26
CA GLY A 132 -11.42 9.46 -4.39
C GLY A 132 -12.60 8.80 -3.66
N GLN A 133 -13.35 7.97 -4.38
CA GLN A 133 -14.43 7.17 -3.77
C GLN A 133 -13.87 6.19 -2.73
N LEU A 134 -12.75 5.51 -3.05
CA LEU A 134 -12.09 4.56 -2.17
C LEU A 134 -11.64 5.20 -0.86
N SER A 135 -10.94 6.35 -0.91
CA SER A 135 -10.50 7.04 0.31
C SER A 135 -11.68 7.43 1.21
N CYS A 136 -12.75 8.00 0.62
CA CYS A 136 -13.94 8.37 1.37
C CYS A 136 -14.66 7.16 1.99
N LEU A 137 -14.82 6.06 1.25
CA LEU A 137 -15.49 4.86 1.75
C LEU A 137 -14.68 4.15 2.84
N VAL A 138 -13.36 4.08 2.68
CA VAL A 138 -12.48 3.52 3.71
C VAL A 138 -12.52 4.39 4.97
N GLY A 139 -12.43 5.71 4.84
CA GLY A 139 -12.57 6.62 5.98
C GLY A 139 -13.93 6.49 6.68
N ALA A 140 -15.01 6.33 5.90
CA ALA A 140 -16.36 6.17 6.43
C ALA A 140 -16.53 4.90 7.28
N LEU A 141 -15.69 3.86 7.10
CA LEU A 141 -15.73 2.65 7.94
C LEU A 141 -15.64 2.98 9.43
N SER A 142 -14.92 4.04 9.83
CA SER A 142 -14.84 4.42 11.25
C SER A 142 -16.19 4.81 11.86
N ALA A 143 -17.15 5.25 11.04
CA ALA A 143 -18.50 5.56 11.51
C ALA A 143 -19.38 4.30 11.66
N PHE A 144 -19.10 3.24 10.89
CA PHE A 144 -19.83 1.97 10.94
C PHE A 144 -19.20 0.96 11.92
N TYR A 145 -17.96 1.21 12.33
CA TYR A 145 -17.19 0.42 13.29
C TYR A 145 -16.59 1.35 14.37
N PRO A 146 -17.43 2.01 15.18
CA PRO A 146 -17.01 3.05 16.12
C PRO A 146 -16.07 2.55 17.22
N GLU A 147 -16.00 1.24 17.45
CA GLU A 147 -15.05 0.62 18.37
C GLU A 147 -13.61 0.96 17.97
N SER A 148 -13.34 1.12 16.67
CA SER A 148 -12.02 1.54 16.15
C SER A 148 -11.60 2.95 16.55
N LEU A 149 -12.50 3.76 17.11
CA LEU A 149 -12.22 5.12 17.58
C LEU A 149 -11.61 5.13 18.99
N ASN A 150 -11.65 4.01 19.72
CA ASN A 150 -10.99 3.90 21.01
C ASN A 150 -9.45 3.95 20.81
N PRO A 151 -8.72 4.91 21.41
CA PRO A 151 -7.27 4.98 21.28
C PRO A 151 -6.53 3.91 22.09
N ASN A 152 -7.22 3.21 23.00
CA ASN A 152 -6.65 2.17 23.86
C ASN A 152 -7.34 0.83 23.57
N LEU A 153 -7.16 0.32 22.36
CA LEU A 153 -7.66 -1.00 21.98
C LEU A 153 -6.86 -2.09 22.70
N THR A 154 -7.53 -3.18 23.05
CA THR A 154 -6.86 -4.45 23.33
C THR A 154 -6.33 -5.06 22.02
N ASP A 155 -5.35 -5.94 22.11
CA ASP A 155 -4.78 -6.64 20.94
C ASP A 155 -5.88 -7.34 20.10
N GLU A 156 -6.91 -7.89 20.76
CA GLU A 156 -8.04 -8.56 20.12
C GLU A 156 -8.94 -7.58 19.34
N GLU A 157 -9.17 -6.38 19.87
CA GLU A 157 -9.95 -5.34 19.19
C GLU A 157 -9.19 -4.70 18.03
N GLU A 158 -7.87 -4.53 18.19
CA GLU A 158 -6.99 -4.09 17.10
C GLU A 158 -6.98 -5.12 15.96
N ASP A 159 -6.79 -6.40 16.28
CA ASP A 159 -6.86 -7.51 15.31
C ASP A 159 -8.20 -7.55 14.58
N GLN A 160 -9.31 -7.39 15.31
CA GLN A 160 -10.62 -7.36 14.70
C GLN A 160 -10.78 -6.16 13.75
N THR A 161 -10.18 -5.01 14.06
CA THR A 161 -10.18 -3.83 13.19
C THR A 161 -9.33 -4.06 11.92
N ILE A 162 -8.17 -4.70 12.05
CA ILE A 162 -7.31 -5.11 10.94
C ILE A 162 -8.03 -6.09 10.02
N ILE A 163 -8.65 -7.14 10.59
CA ILE A 163 -9.44 -8.14 9.86
C ILE A 163 -10.58 -7.46 9.11
N ASN A 164 -11.29 -6.52 9.75
CA ASN A 164 -12.39 -5.80 9.13
C ASN A 164 -11.92 -5.00 7.91
N LEU A 165 -10.82 -4.26 8.03
CA LEU A 165 -10.27 -3.51 6.91
C LEU A 165 -9.85 -4.42 5.75
N LEU A 166 -9.08 -5.49 6.03
CA LEU A 166 -8.64 -6.45 5.02
C LEU A 166 -9.80 -7.13 4.30
N ALA A 167 -10.85 -7.49 5.05
CA ALA A 167 -12.03 -8.16 4.51
C ALA A 167 -12.88 -7.25 3.63
N LYS A 168 -12.99 -5.96 3.98
CA LYS A 168 -13.89 -5.02 3.31
C LYS A 168 -13.24 -4.33 2.12
N MET A 169 -11.91 -4.25 2.07
CA MET A 169 -11.19 -3.62 0.96
C MET A 169 -11.59 -4.18 -0.43
N PRO A 170 -11.62 -5.52 -0.66
CA PRO A 170 -12.06 -6.08 -1.95
C PRO A 170 -13.50 -5.73 -2.29
N THR A 171 -14.39 -5.73 -1.29
CA THR A 171 -15.81 -5.43 -1.47
C THR A 171 -16.01 -3.95 -1.86
N ILE A 172 -15.33 -3.01 -1.19
CA ILE A 172 -15.37 -1.58 -1.52
C ILE A 172 -14.85 -1.34 -2.95
N VAL A 173 -13.68 -1.90 -3.28
CA VAL A 173 -13.08 -1.74 -4.61
C VAL A 173 -14.00 -2.30 -5.69
N SER A 174 -14.63 -3.45 -5.43
CA SER A 174 -15.56 -4.07 -6.36
C SER A 174 -16.84 -3.25 -6.56
N TRP A 175 -17.38 -2.64 -5.49
CA TRP A 175 -18.52 -1.73 -5.60
C TRP A 175 -18.21 -0.55 -6.52
N ILE A 176 -17.05 0.09 -6.32
CA ILE A 176 -16.59 1.21 -7.14
C ILE A 176 -16.51 0.80 -8.62
N GLN A 177 -15.94 -0.37 -8.91
CA GLN A 177 -15.86 -0.88 -10.28
C GLN A 177 -17.24 -1.21 -10.88
N LYS A 178 -18.16 -1.81 -10.11
CA LYS A 178 -19.52 -2.07 -10.59
C LYS A 178 -20.26 -0.78 -10.92
N LYS A 179 -20.11 0.25 -10.08
CA LYS A 179 -20.72 1.57 -10.32
C LYS A 179 -20.14 2.25 -11.55
N SER A 180 -18.83 2.16 -11.81
CA SER A 180 -18.23 2.75 -13.02
C SER A 180 -18.80 2.14 -14.30
N LEU A 181 -19.22 0.87 -14.25
CA LEU A 181 -19.90 0.17 -15.34
C LEU A 181 -21.42 0.36 -15.35
N GLY A 182 -22.01 0.96 -14.31
CA GLY A 182 -23.47 1.03 -14.14
C GLY A 182 -24.13 -0.31 -13.78
N HIS A 183 -23.35 -1.28 -13.32
CA HIS A 183 -23.80 -2.63 -12.97
C HIS A 183 -24.26 -2.71 -11.51
N PRO A 184 -25.17 -3.63 -11.15
CA PRO A 184 -25.46 -3.94 -9.75
C PRO A 184 -24.22 -4.50 -9.04
N VAL A 185 -24.15 -4.26 -7.73
CA VAL A 185 -23.06 -4.81 -6.90
C VAL A 185 -23.21 -6.33 -6.75
N VAL A 186 -22.07 -7.03 -6.73
CA VAL A 186 -22.00 -8.47 -6.46
C VAL A 186 -21.45 -8.65 -5.05
N TYR A 187 -22.13 -9.46 -4.23
CA TYR A 187 -21.73 -9.71 -2.84
C TYR A 187 -20.66 -10.81 -2.72
N PRO A 188 -19.88 -10.81 -1.64
CA PRO A 188 -18.98 -11.91 -1.33
C PRO A 188 -19.79 -13.20 -1.04
N LYS A 189 -19.23 -14.33 -1.42
CA LYS A 189 -19.77 -15.67 -1.21
C LYS A 189 -18.91 -16.45 -0.21
N ASN A 190 -19.56 -17.11 0.75
CA ASN A 190 -18.87 -17.87 1.82
C ASN A 190 -18.13 -19.12 1.31
N ASN A 191 -18.51 -19.66 0.16
CA ASN A 191 -17.85 -20.82 -0.46
C ASN A 191 -16.58 -20.45 -1.24
N LEU A 192 -16.29 -19.16 -1.44
CA LEU A 192 -15.10 -18.70 -2.17
C LEU A 192 -13.97 -18.29 -1.21
N GLY A 193 -12.73 -18.35 -1.71
CA GLY A 193 -11.53 -17.81 -1.05
C GLY A 193 -11.45 -16.29 -1.15
N TYR A 194 -10.38 -15.68 -0.65
CA TYR A 194 -10.22 -14.21 -0.66
C TYR A 194 -10.10 -13.65 -2.09
N ILE A 195 -9.20 -14.24 -2.90
CA ILE A 195 -8.99 -13.82 -4.29
C ILE A 195 -10.17 -14.20 -5.17
N ASP A 196 -10.69 -15.42 -5.01
CA ASP A 196 -11.87 -15.86 -5.74
C ASP A 196 -13.07 -14.93 -5.47
N ASN A 197 -13.27 -14.53 -4.22
CA ASN A 197 -14.29 -13.53 -3.88
C ASN A 197 -14.01 -12.20 -4.55
N PHE A 198 -12.77 -11.71 -4.50
CA PHE A 198 -12.43 -10.44 -5.12
C PHE A 198 -12.70 -10.46 -6.63
N LEU A 199 -12.23 -11.48 -7.35
CA LEU A 199 -12.47 -11.64 -8.78
C LEU A 199 -13.96 -11.80 -9.11
N ASN A 200 -14.70 -12.59 -8.32
CA ASN A 200 -16.15 -12.73 -8.47
C ASN A 200 -16.87 -11.40 -8.29
N MET A 201 -16.53 -10.62 -7.26
CA MET A 201 -17.15 -9.32 -7.01
C MET A 201 -16.77 -8.28 -8.07
N LEU A 202 -15.54 -8.33 -8.58
CA LEU A 202 -15.03 -7.37 -9.57
C LEU A 202 -15.59 -7.66 -10.98
N PHE A 203 -15.51 -8.92 -11.42
CA PHE A 203 -15.76 -9.33 -12.81
C PHE A 203 -16.97 -10.25 -13.01
N GLY A 204 -17.57 -10.77 -11.95
CA GLY A 204 -18.79 -11.59 -12.02
C GLY A 204 -20.04 -10.77 -12.29
N GLU A 205 -21.14 -11.43 -12.61
CA GLU A 205 -22.43 -10.79 -12.86
C GLU A 205 -23.48 -11.35 -11.89
N VAL A 206 -24.59 -10.63 -11.71
CA VAL A 206 -25.66 -11.07 -10.80
C VAL A 206 -26.45 -12.26 -11.35
N ASN A 207 -26.44 -12.43 -12.67
CA ASN A 207 -27.25 -13.44 -13.35
C ASN A 207 -26.46 -14.71 -13.69
N ASP A 208 -25.13 -14.66 -13.66
CA ASP A 208 -24.28 -15.77 -14.11
C ASP A 208 -23.20 -16.11 -13.08
N GLU A 209 -22.99 -17.41 -12.89
CA GLU A 209 -21.84 -17.90 -12.14
C GLU A 209 -20.59 -17.84 -13.02
N LYS A 210 -19.57 -17.13 -12.52
CA LYS A 210 -18.29 -16.99 -13.22
C LYS A 210 -17.22 -17.79 -12.49
N THR A 211 -16.60 -18.71 -13.21
CA THR A 211 -15.36 -19.36 -12.79
C THR A 211 -14.18 -18.61 -13.40
N PHE A 212 -13.06 -18.57 -12.68
CA PHE A 212 -11.84 -17.93 -13.14
C PHE A 212 -10.78 -18.98 -13.42
N ASP A 213 -10.01 -18.78 -14.48
CA ASP A 213 -8.87 -19.62 -14.79
C ASP A 213 -7.89 -19.60 -13.60
N PRO A 214 -7.39 -20.76 -13.12
CA PRO A 214 -6.38 -20.82 -12.07
C PRO A 214 -5.17 -19.92 -12.31
N VAL A 215 -4.77 -19.71 -13.57
CA VAL A 215 -3.68 -18.80 -13.94
C VAL A 215 -4.02 -17.34 -13.58
N VAL A 216 -5.27 -16.92 -13.75
CA VAL A 216 -5.72 -15.56 -13.40
C VAL A 216 -5.77 -15.39 -11.88
N ILE A 217 -6.19 -16.42 -11.15
CA ILE A 217 -6.20 -16.42 -9.68
C ILE A 217 -4.78 -16.31 -9.13
N ASP A 218 -3.85 -17.12 -9.65
CA ASP A 218 -2.43 -17.09 -9.29
C ASP A 218 -1.78 -15.74 -9.63
N ALA A 219 -2.07 -15.18 -10.81
CA ALA A 219 -1.60 -13.85 -11.18
C ALA A 219 -2.10 -12.76 -10.21
N MET A 220 -3.36 -12.83 -9.77
CA MET A 220 -3.91 -11.88 -8.80
C MET A 220 -3.24 -12.02 -7.42
N HIS A 221 -2.94 -13.24 -6.97
CA HIS A 221 -2.14 -13.43 -5.75
C HIS A 221 -0.77 -12.73 -5.87
N LYS A 222 -0.04 -12.98 -6.96
CA LYS A 222 1.26 -12.36 -7.22
C LYS A 222 1.20 -10.83 -7.28
N LEU A 223 0.22 -10.29 -8.00
CA LEU A 223 0.03 -8.84 -8.11
C LEU A 223 -0.15 -8.20 -6.72
N LEU A 224 -0.99 -8.78 -5.86
CA LEU A 224 -1.21 -8.24 -4.52
C LEU A 224 0.01 -8.43 -3.61
N ILE A 225 0.73 -9.55 -3.69
CA ILE A 225 1.97 -9.78 -2.93
C ILE A 225 3.04 -8.74 -3.30
N LEU A 226 3.23 -8.50 -4.60
CA LEU A 226 4.22 -7.53 -5.11
C LEU A 226 3.91 -6.08 -4.73
N HIS A 227 2.67 -5.79 -4.34
CA HIS A 227 2.23 -4.45 -3.90
C HIS A 227 1.86 -4.41 -2.40
N ALA A 228 2.17 -5.46 -1.64
CA ALA A 228 1.73 -5.57 -0.24
C ALA A 228 2.43 -4.56 0.68
N ASP A 229 3.73 -4.31 0.47
CA ASP A 229 4.46 -3.24 1.17
C ASP A 229 5.66 -2.76 0.34
N HIS A 230 6.12 -1.54 0.58
CA HIS A 230 7.30 -1.00 -0.09
C HIS A 230 8.02 0.04 0.78
N GLU A 231 8.29 -0.32 2.05
CA GLU A 231 9.09 0.48 3.00
C GLU A 231 8.48 1.90 3.24
N GLN A 232 9.28 2.92 3.57
CA GLN A 232 8.87 4.29 3.89
C GLN A 232 8.62 5.13 2.62
N ASN A 233 7.76 4.65 1.74
CA ASN A 233 7.29 5.46 0.62
C ASN A 233 6.32 6.57 1.08
N CYS A 234 5.91 7.44 0.15
CA CYS A 234 5.05 8.59 0.44
C CYS A 234 3.76 8.20 1.19
N SER A 235 3.03 7.18 0.71
CA SER A 235 1.77 6.77 1.35
C SER A 235 2.00 6.12 2.71
N THR A 236 3.01 5.27 2.87
CA THR A 236 3.33 4.65 4.17
C THR A 236 3.72 5.71 5.20
N SER A 237 4.51 6.71 4.80
CA SER A 237 4.87 7.84 5.65
C SER A 237 3.66 8.69 6.03
N THR A 238 2.73 8.94 5.10
CA THR A 238 1.46 9.63 5.42
C THR A 238 0.62 8.87 6.43
N VAL A 239 0.45 7.54 6.25
CA VAL A 239 -0.27 6.68 7.21
C VAL A 239 0.37 6.79 8.60
N ARG A 240 1.69 6.71 8.69
CA ARG A 240 2.42 6.83 9.96
C ARG A 240 2.26 8.19 10.62
N ILE A 241 2.34 9.27 9.84
CA ILE A 241 2.19 10.64 10.35
C ILE A 241 0.77 10.84 10.91
N VAL A 242 -0.27 10.43 10.19
CA VAL A 242 -1.66 10.53 10.66
C VAL A 242 -1.89 9.62 11.87
N GLY A 243 -1.41 8.38 11.83
CA GLY A 243 -1.50 7.45 12.95
C GLY A 243 -0.79 7.94 14.22
N SER A 244 0.30 8.72 14.08
CA SER A 244 1.05 9.26 15.23
C SER A 244 0.25 10.23 16.12
N SER A 245 -0.87 10.77 15.62
CA SER A 245 -1.81 11.56 16.42
C SER A 245 -2.88 10.70 17.11
N ASN A 246 -2.73 9.37 17.15
CA ASN A 246 -3.74 8.39 17.56
C ASN A 246 -5.05 8.48 16.74
N ALA A 247 -4.94 8.80 15.44
CA ALA A 247 -6.08 8.67 14.54
C ALA A 247 -6.42 7.18 14.31
N ASN A 248 -7.72 6.85 14.22
CA ASN A 248 -8.17 5.48 14.00
C ASN A 248 -7.58 4.86 12.71
N LEU A 249 -7.53 3.53 12.65
CA LEU A 249 -6.91 2.78 11.55
C LEU A 249 -7.49 3.16 10.17
N TYR A 250 -8.82 3.29 10.08
CA TYR A 250 -9.49 3.61 8.82
C TYR A 250 -9.13 4.99 8.29
N ALA A 251 -9.11 6.02 9.16
CA ALA A 251 -8.69 7.36 8.80
C ALA A 251 -7.21 7.40 8.38
N SER A 252 -6.35 6.69 9.10
CA SER A 252 -4.93 6.56 8.76
C SER A 252 -4.75 5.93 7.38
N VAL A 253 -5.44 4.82 7.08
CA VAL A 253 -5.35 4.16 5.77
C VAL A 253 -5.98 4.99 4.65
N ALA A 254 -7.09 5.69 4.90
CA ALA A 254 -7.69 6.63 3.95
C ALA A 254 -6.72 7.75 3.55
N SER A 255 -5.88 8.23 4.48
CA SER A 255 -4.81 9.19 4.19
C SER A 255 -3.72 8.62 3.29
N GLY A 256 -3.35 7.35 3.51
CA GLY A 256 -2.44 6.60 2.64
C GLY A 256 -2.98 6.45 1.22
N ILE A 257 -4.28 6.16 1.07
CA ILE A 257 -4.96 6.10 -0.23
C ILE A 257 -4.88 7.44 -0.97
N ASN A 258 -5.09 8.56 -0.26
CA ASN A 258 -4.96 9.90 -0.85
C ASN A 258 -3.54 10.20 -1.32
N ALA A 259 -2.53 9.83 -0.51
CA ALA A 259 -1.13 9.97 -0.90
C ALA A 259 -0.76 9.06 -2.09
N LEU A 260 -1.30 7.84 -2.13
CA LEU A 260 -1.11 6.88 -3.22
C LEU A 260 -1.77 7.33 -4.52
N TRP A 261 -2.90 8.02 -4.46
CA TRP A 261 -3.60 8.53 -5.64
C TRP A 261 -2.80 9.57 -6.43
N GLY A 262 -1.80 10.23 -5.81
CA GLY A 262 -0.95 11.19 -6.50
C GLY A 262 -0.29 10.60 -7.76
N PRO A 263 -0.23 11.34 -8.88
CA PRO A 263 0.28 10.83 -10.16
C PRO A 263 1.77 10.46 -10.13
N LEU A 264 2.53 11.04 -9.20
CA LEU A 264 3.96 10.75 -8.99
C LEU A 264 4.21 9.59 -8.01
N HIS A 265 3.13 8.94 -7.55
CA HIS A 265 3.20 7.77 -6.67
C HIS A 265 2.43 6.61 -7.29
N GLY A 266 1.24 6.26 -6.79
CA GLY A 266 0.46 5.13 -7.28
C GLY A 266 -0.19 5.35 -8.65
N GLY A 267 -0.37 6.59 -9.11
CA GLY A 267 -0.95 6.88 -10.43
C GLY A 267 -0.04 6.51 -11.62
N ALA A 268 1.20 6.09 -11.39
CA ALA A 268 2.13 5.72 -12.44
C ALA A 268 1.64 4.51 -13.27
N ASN A 269 0.95 3.54 -12.64
CA ASN A 269 0.42 2.37 -13.34
C ASN A 269 -0.68 2.73 -14.35
N GLN A 270 -1.58 3.64 -13.99
CA GLN A 270 -2.61 4.18 -14.87
C GLN A 270 -1.95 4.93 -16.04
N ALA A 271 -0.95 5.75 -15.77
CA ALA A 271 -0.24 6.49 -16.80
C ALA A 271 0.49 5.59 -17.80
N VAL A 272 0.95 4.39 -17.39
CA VAL A 272 1.47 3.37 -18.32
C VAL A 272 0.39 2.91 -19.30
N ILE A 273 -0.81 2.58 -18.79
CA ILE A 273 -1.91 2.11 -19.64
C ILE A 273 -2.39 3.21 -20.58
N GLU A 274 -2.60 4.43 -20.08
CA GLU A 274 -3.00 5.58 -20.89
C GLU A 274 -1.96 5.90 -21.99
N MET A 275 -0.65 5.80 -21.66
CA MET A 275 0.43 5.95 -22.63
C MET A 275 0.35 4.87 -23.73
N LEU A 276 0.18 3.60 -23.36
CA LEU A 276 0.09 2.49 -24.31
C LEU A 276 -1.16 2.59 -25.19
N GLU A 277 -2.30 3.00 -24.63
CA GLU A 277 -3.53 3.26 -25.39
C GLU A 277 -3.36 4.42 -26.37
N ALA A 278 -2.68 5.51 -25.96
CA ALA A 278 -2.36 6.62 -26.84
C ALA A 278 -1.46 6.19 -28.00
N ILE A 279 -0.41 5.39 -27.73
CA ILE A 279 0.46 4.83 -28.76
C ILE A 279 -0.33 3.97 -29.75
N LYS A 280 -1.19 3.09 -29.24
CA LYS A 280 -2.05 2.24 -30.06
C LYS A 280 -2.99 3.06 -30.95
N ASN A 281 -3.61 4.11 -30.40
CA ASN A 281 -4.51 4.99 -31.13
C ASN A 281 -3.79 5.87 -32.17
N ASP A 282 -2.50 6.13 -31.98
CA ASP A 282 -1.60 6.83 -32.92
C ASP A 282 -0.93 5.87 -33.94
N GLY A 283 -1.50 4.68 -34.15
CA GLY A 283 -1.04 3.72 -35.15
C GLY A 283 0.00 2.71 -34.67
N GLY A 284 0.41 2.76 -33.40
CA GLY A 284 1.26 1.73 -32.78
C GLY A 284 2.75 1.83 -33.08
N ASP A 285 3.24 2.97 -33.55
CA ASP A 285 4.66 3.16 -33.88
C ASP A 285 5.53 3.33 -32.62
N ALA A 286 6.12 2.23 -32.16
CA ALA A 286 7.01 2.24 -31.00
C ALA A 286 8.31 3.04 -31.23
N GLU A 287 8.83 3.09 -32.47
CA GLU A 287 10.07 3.82 -32.77
C GLU A 287 9.87 5.33 -32.63
N LYS A 288 8.74 5.85 -33.13
CA LYS A 288 8.33 7.25 -32.94
C LYS A 288 8.33 7.64 -31.48
N TYR A 289 7.68 6.88 -30.61
CA TYR A 289 7.58 7.22 -29.19
C TYR A 289 8.91 7.03 -28.44
N LEU A 290 9.73 6.07 -28.86
CA LEU A 290 11.09 5.94 -28.33
C LEU A 290 11.96 7.14 -28.73
N ALA A 291 11.84 7.65 -29.96
CA ALA A 291 12.53 8.85 -30.41
C ALA A 291 12.08 10.08 -29.60
N LYS A 292 10.77 10.24 -29.39
CA LYS A 292 10.22 11.30 -28.51
C LYS A 292 10.78 11.23 -27.09
N ALA A 293 10.85 10.04 -26.50
CA ALA A 293 11.38 9.88 -25.13
C ALA A 293 12.88 10.19 -25.01
N LYS A 294 13.64 10.04 -26.11
CA LYS A 294 15.07 10.37 -26.17
C LYS A 294 15.35 11.84 -26.47
N ASP A 295 14.38 12.56 -27.06
CA ASP A 295 14.51 13.98 -27.34
C ASP A 295 14.36 14.81 -26.05
N LYS A 296 15.40 15.57 -25.71
CA LYS A 296 15.40 16.43 -24.52
C LYS A 296 14.43 17.60 -24.63
N ASN A 297 14.00 17.95 -25.84
CA ASN A 297 13.05 19.04 -26.11
C ASN A 297 11.60 18.55 -26.19
N ASP A 298 11.36 17.24 -26.26
CA ASP A 298 10.01 16.68 -26.23
C ASP A 298 9.59 16.46 -24.76
N PRO A 299 8.39 16.92 -24.35
CA PRO A 299 7.89 16.71 -22.99
C PRO A 299 7.49 15.25 -22.71
N PHE A 300 7.41 14.39 -23.73
CA PHE A 300 7.03 12.98 -23.58
C PHE A 300 8.01 12.22 -22.67
N ARG A 301 7.46 11.39 -21.79
CA ARG A 301 8.22 10.51 -20.89
C ARG A 301 7.65 9.10 -20.97
N LEU A 302 8.55 8.12 -20.92
CA LEU A 302 8.21 6.71 -20.93
C LEU A 302 7.74 6.29 -19.53
N MET A 303 6.41 6.24 -19.36
CA MET A 303 5.80 5.83 -18.09
C MET A 303 6.09 4.36 -17.81
N GLY A 304 6.31 4.00 -16.54
CA GLY A 304 6.68 2.63 -16.13
C GLY A 304 8.16 2.29 -16.28
N PHE A 305 8.99 3.24 -16.71
CA PHE A 305 10.44 3.10 -16.77
C PHE A 305 11.14 4.03 -15.78
N GLY A 306 12.19 3.50 -15.14
CA GLY A 306 12.91 4.16 -14.06
C GLY A 306 12.23 3.96 -12.71
N HIS A 307 13.04 3.85 -11.66
CA HIS A 307 12.54 3.75 -10.30
C HIS A 307 13.34 4.70 -9.40
N ARG A 308 12.68 5.35 -8.45
CA ARG A 308 13.38 6.25 -7.52
C ARG A 308 14.40 5.52 -6.67
N VAL A 309 14.10 4.26 -6.35
CA VAL A 309 14.90 3.45 -5.44
C VAL A 309 15.77 2.45 -6.20
N TYR A 310 15.24 1.76 -7.22
CA TYR A 310 15.98 0.73 -7.95
C TYR A 310 16.79 1.37 -9.09
N LYS A 311 18.10 1.09 -9.16
CA LYS A 311 19.01 1.63 -10.17
C LYS A 311 19.46 0.59 -11.18
#